data_AF-A0A317FBZ2-F1
#
_entry.id   AF-A0A317FBZ2-F1
#
_cell.length_a   1.000
_cell.length_b   1.000
_cell.length_c   1.000
_cell.angle_alpha   90.00
_cell.angle_beta   90.00
_cell.angle_gamma   90.00
#
_symmetry.space_group_name_H-M   'P 1'
#
loop_
_entity.id
_entity.type
_entity.pdbx_description
1 polymer ?
#
loop_
_entity_poly.entity_id
_entity_poly.type
_entity_poly.pdbx_seq_one_letter_code
_entity_poly.pdbx_strand_id
1 'polypeptide(L)'
;MHRSPVQGRPLHPLHAILLAFPLPLFLGALLADVAYWRTYHVQWTNFASWLIAGALFFGGFALLWALISLIRSRPPRRRHAALYFMALLATWVVGIFSALVHGKDAFAVMPEALYLSAAVVLLALVASWLGYAGARAERVA
;
A
#
# COMPACT_ATOMS: atom_id res chain seq x y z
N MET A 1 -17.32 -29.82 -27.15
CA MET A 1 -16.96 -28.41 -26.90
C MET A 1 -15.92 -28.36 -25.78
N HIS A 2 -14.64 -28.27 -26.14
CA HIS A 2 -13.52 -28.18 -25.19
C HIS A 2 -13.35 -26.71 -24.80
N ARG A 3 -13.82 -26.31 -23.61
CA ARG A 3 -13.51 -24.99 -23.06
C ARG A 3 -12.08 -25.06 -22.55
N SER A 4 -11.12 -24.59 -23.33
CA SER A 4 -9.76 -24.36 -22.82
C SER A 4 -9.87 -23.49 -21.56
N PRO A 5 -9.31 -23.90 -20.41
CA PRO A 5 -9.29 -23.04 -19.24
C PRO A 5 -8.56 -21.75 -19.63
N VAL A 6 -9.22 -20.62 -19.44
CA VAL A 6 -8.61 -19.31 -19.61
C VAL A 6 -7.52 -19.23 -18.55
N GLN A 7 -6.28 -19.57 -18.92
CA GLN A 7 -5.13 -19.49 -18.03
C GLN A 7 -4.94 -18.02 -17.64
N GLY A 8 -5.48 -17.65 -16.48
CA GLY A 8 -5.24 -16.38 -15.83
C GLY A 8 -3.76 -16.26 -15.55
N ARG A 9 -3.11 -15.25 -16.14
CA ARG A 9 -1.70 -14.99 -15.83
C ARG A 9 -1.61 -14.60 -14.35
N PRO A 10 -0.87 -15.36 -13.52
CA PRO A 10 -0.70 -15.02 -12.11
C PRO A 10 -0.09 -13.62 -11.98
N LEU A 11 -0.31 -12.96 -10.82
CA LEU A 11 0.38 -11.71 -10.50
C LEU A 11 1.87 -11.86 -10.83
N HIS A 12 2.39 -10.93 -11.62
CA HIS A 12 3.80 -10.98 -11.99
C HIS A 12 4.64 -11.02 -10.72
N PRO A 13 5.63 -11.94 -10.59
CA PRO A 13 6.35 -12.15 -9.33
C PRO A 13 6.95 -10.86 -8.76
N LEU A 14 7.47 -10.00 -9.65
CA LEU A 14 7.98 -8.67 -9.26
C LEU A 14 6.90 -7.79 -8.61
N HIS A 15 5.68 -7.79 -9.15
CA HIS A 15 4.58 -7.01 -8.57
C HIS A 15 4.17 -7.54 -7.19
N ALA A 16 4.13 -8.86 -7.01
CA ALA A 16 3.82 -9.48 -5.73
C ALA A 16 4.88 -9.17 -4.66
N ILE A 17 6.16 -9.13 -5.07
CA ILE A 17 7.28 -8.72 -4.21
C ILE A 17 7.11 -7.24 -3.83
N LEU A 18 6.89 -6.35 -4.80
CA LEU A 18 6.70 -4.92 -4.56
C LEU A 18 5.49 -4.62 -3.65
N LEU A 19 4.40 -5.38 -3.80
CA LEU A 19 3.20 -5.24 -2.97
C LEU A 19 3.40 -5.72 -1.52
N ALA A 20 4.43 -6.55 -1.26
CA ALA A 20 4.69 -7.09 0.08
C ALA A 20 5.31 -6.06 1.03
N PHE A 21 5.89 -4.97 0.52
CA PHE A 21 6.61 -3.97 1.31
C PHE A 21 5.73 -2.88 1.96
N PRO A 22 4.75 -2.27 1.27
CA PRO A 22 4.04 -1.09 1.81
C PRO A 22 3.33 -1.34 3.14
N LEU A 23 2.63 -2.48 3.28
CA LEU A 23 1.86 -2.77 4.49
C LEU A 23 2.75 -2.88 5.75
N PRO A 24 3.81 -3.71 5.79
CA PRO A 24 4.73 -3.74 6.92
C PRO A 24 5.41 -2.41 7.22
N LEU A 25 5.80 -1.65 6.19
CA LEU A 25 6.48 -0.37 6.37
C LEU A 25 5.55 0.69 6.97
N PHE A 26 4.32 0.81 6.46
CA PHE A 26 3.33 1.72 7.05
C PHE A 26 2.91 1.28 8.45
N LEU A 27 2.81 -0.03 8.72
CA LEU A 27 2.53 -0.53 10.06
C LEU A 27 3.67 -0.19 11.04
N GLY A 28 4.92 -0.33 10.60
CA GLY A 28 6.07 0.09 11.39
C GLY A 28 6.06 1.59 11.68
N ALA A 29 5.66 2.42 10.70
CA ALA A 29 5.50 3.86 10.91
C ALA A 29 4.42 4.18 11.95
N LEU A 30 3.26 3.52 11.90
CA LEU A 30 2.22 3.69 12.92
C LEU A 30 2.71 3.28 14.32
N LEU A 31 3.46 2.18 14.44
CA LEU A 31 4.03 1.76 15.71
C LEU A 31 5.04 2.78 16.24
N ALA A 32 5.85 3.36 15.35
CA ALA A 32 6.78 4.43 15.70
C ALA A 32 6.04 5.70 16.13
N ASP A 33 4.96 6.08 15.45
CA ASP A 33 4.11 7.22 15.85
C ASP A 33 3.49 7.04 17.23
N VAL A 34 2.98 5.83 17.52
CA VAL A 34 2.47 5.48 18.85
C VAL A 34 3.59 5.59 19.89
N ALA A 35 4.80 5.11 19.59
CA ALA A 35 5.93 5.21 20.49
C ALA A 35 6.36 6.67 20.71
N TYR A 36 6.37 7.51 19.68
CA TYR A 36 6.61 8.95 19.80
C TYR A 36 5.54 9.61 20.69
N TRP A 37 4.26 9.33 20.43
CA TRP A 37 3.16 9.89 21.21
C TRP A 37 3.22 9.52 22.70
N ARG A 38 3.76 8.34 23.03
CA ARG A 38 3.92 7.87 24.42
C ARG A 38 5.18 8.40 25.11
N THR A 39 6.28 8.55 24.38
CA THR A 39 7.62 8.76 24.96
C THR A 39 8.24 10.11 24.65
N TYR A 40 7.72 10.81 23.63
CA TYR A 40 8.24 12.08 23.11
C TYR A 40 9.69 12.04 22.60
N HIS A 41 10.25 10.85 22.35
CA HIS A 41 11.59 10.71 21.76
C HIS A 41 11.56 10.93 20.24
N VAL A 42 12.18 12.01 19.77
CA VAL A 42 12.24 12.41 18.35
C VAL A 42 12.77 11.31 17.40
N GLN A 43 13.56 10.36 17.91
CA GLN A 43 14.05 9.25 17.08
C GLN A 43 12.93 8.38 16.51
N TRP A 44 11.79 8.28 17.20
CA TRP A 44 10.63 7.54 16.69
C TRP A 44 10.02 8.20 15.47
N THR A 45 9.82 9.52 15.48
CA THR A 45 9.29 10.24 14.29
C THR A 45 10.30 10.25 13.13
N ASN A 46 11.60 10.28 13.42
CA ASN A 46 12.64 10.12 12.39
C ASN A 46 12.59 8.72 11.77
N PHE A 47 12.41 7.68 12.58
CA PHE A 47 12.28 6.32 12.09
C PHE A 47 11.01 6.14 11.26
N ALA A 48 9.88 6.70 11.71
CA ALA A 48 8.63 6.71 10.97
C ALA A 48 8.76 7.35 9.59
N SER A 49 9.47 8.49 9.47
CA SER A 49 9.65 9.19 8.20
C SER A 49 10.41 8.34 7.17
N TRP A 50 11.44 7.60 7.59
CA TRP A 50 12.15 6.66 6.72
C TRP A 50 11.29 5.47 6.29
N LEU A 51 10.48 4.92 7.21
CA LEU A 51 9.57 3.83 6.88
C LEU A 51 8.50 4.27 5.87
N ILE A 52 7.93 5.47 6.05
CA ILE A 52 6.97 6.06 5.11
C ILE A 52 7.62 6.28 3.74
N ALA A 53 8.84 6.83 3.70
CA ALA A 53 9.58 7.02 2.45
C ALA A 53 9.81 5.69 1.72
N GLY A 54 10.23 4.65 2.43
CA GLY A 54 10.36 3.30 1.88
C GLY A 54 9.03 2.75 1.35
N ALA A 55 7.95 2.91 2.12
CA ALA A 55 6.61 2.46 1.73
C ALA A 55 6.12 3.14 0.45
N LEU A 56 6.36 4.45 0.31
CA LEU A 56 6.02 5.22 -0.88
C LEU A 56 6.85 4.82 -2.10
N PHE A 57 8.14 4.51 -1.89
CA PHE A 57 9.02 4.05 -2.96
C PHE A 57 8.53 2.71 -3.55
N PHE A 58 8.37 1.68 -2.72
CA PHE A 58 7.87 0.38 -3.18
C PHE A 58 6.41 0.45 -3.64
N GLY A 59 5.57 1.22 -2.94
CA GLY A 59 4.18 1.46 -3.27
C GLY A 59 4.01 2.15 -4.62
N GLY A 60 4.90 3.08 -4.98
CA GLY A 60 4.93 3.72 -6.29
C GLY A 60 5.15 2.72 -7.42
N PHE A 61 6.14 1.83 -7.29
CA PHE A 61 6.35 0.78 -8.30
C PHE A 61 5.18 -0.21 -8.36
N ALA A 62 4.62 -0.59 -7.21
CA ALA A 62 3.42 -1.42 -7.18
C ALA A 62 2.24 -0.73 -7.90
N LEU A 63 2.08 0.58 -7.71
CA LEU A 63 1.03 1.37 -8.33
C LEU A 63 1.19 1.46 -9.86
N LEU A 64 2.42 1.67 -10.34
CA LEU A 64 2.73 1.65 -11.78
C LEU A 64 2.37 0.30 -12.40
N TRP A 65 2.69 -0.80 -11.72
CA TRP A 65 2.34 -2.13 -12.20
C TRP A 65 0.84 -2.39 -12.17
N ALA A 66 0.15 -1.93 -11.11
CA ALA A 66 -1.30 -2.02 -10.99
C ALA A 66 -1.99 -1.24 -12.12
N LEU A 67 -1.47 -0.05 -12.48
CA LEU A 67 -1.95 0.72 -13.63
C LEU A 67 -1.79 -0.03 -14.96
N ILE A 68 -0.62 -0.61 -15.20
CA ILE A 68 -0.39 -1.44 -16.40
C ILE A 68 -1.37 -2.62 -16.42
N SER A 69 -1.60 -3.27 -15.28
CA SER A 69 -2.55 -4.39 -15.17
C SER A 69 -4.00 -3.94 -15.46
N LEU A 70 -4.38 -2.75 -15.01
CA LEU A 70 -5.70 -2.16 -15.25
C LEU A 70 -5.92 -1.86 -16.74
N ILE A 71 -4.93 -1.24 -17.40
CA ILE A 71 -4.99 -0.93 -18.83
C ILE A 71 -5.06 -2.21 -19.68
N ARG A 72 -4.37 -3.27 -19.26
CA ARG A 72 -4.35 -4.56 -19.97
C ARG A 72 -5.55 -5.46 -19.65
N SER A 73 -6.33 -5.15 -18.61
CA SER A 73 -7.45 -5.99 -18.16
C SER A 73 -8.68 -5.88 -19.06
N ARG A 74 -9.23 -7.03 -19.47
CA ARG A 74 -10.49 -7.12 -20.21
C ARG A 74 -11.66 -7.46 -19.28
N PRO A 75 -12.92 -7.13 -19.65
CA PRO A 75 -14.09 -7.59 -18.90
C PRO A 75 -14.10 -9.13 -18.80
N PRO A 76 -14.49 -9.73 -17.65
CA PRO A 76 -14.98 -9.11 -16.41
C PRO A 76 -13.89 -8.69 -15.40
N ARG A 77 -12.61 -9.04 -15.63
CA ARG A 77 -11.48 -8.77 -14.71
C ARG A 77 -11.20 -7.29 -14.44
N ARG A 78 -11.59 -6.42 -15.38
CA ARG A 78 -11.38 -4.97 -15.30
C ARG A 78 -11.94 -4.32 -14.02
N ARG A 79 -13.08 -4.80 -13.49
CA ARG A 79 -13.66 -4.25 -12.25
C ARG A 79 -12.77 -4.50 -11.03
N HIS A 80 -12.27 -5.73 -10.88
CA HIS A 80 -11.37 -6.08 -9.79
C HIS A 80 -10.04 -5.32 -9.89
N ALA A 81 -9.45 -5.27 -11.09
CA ALA A 81 -8.23 -4.50 -11.33
C ALA A 81 -8.40 -3.00 -11.00
N ALA A 82 -9.58 -2.42 -11.30
CA ALA A 82 -9.87 -1.03 -10.97
C ALA A 82 -9.98 -0.81 -9.46
N LEU A 83 -10.70 -1.67 -8.73
CA LEU A 83 -10.81 -1.58 -7.27
C LEU A 83 -9.45 -1.69 -6.59
N TYR A 84 -8.62 -2.65 -7.03
CA TYR A 84 -7.26 -2.83 -6.54
C TYR A 84 -6.40 -1.59 -6.78
N PHE A 85 -6.39 -1.07 -8.03
CA PHE A 85 -5.65 0.14 -8.37
C PHE A 85 -6.09 1.35 -7.55
N MET A 86 -7.41 1.53 -7.36
CA MET A 86 -7.95 2.66 -6.58
C MET A 86 -7.57 2.57 -5.10
N ALA A 87 -7.63 1.38 -4.51
CA ALA A 87 -7.18 1.17 -3.13
C ALA A 87 -5.68 1.47 -2.96
N LEU A 88 -4.85 1.02 -3.91
CA LEU A 88 -3.41 1.25 -3.89
C LEU A 88 -3.07 2.73 -4.14
N LEU A 89 -3.80 3.40 -5.04
CA LEU A 89 -3.67 4.83 -5.30
C LEU A 89 -4.02 5.64 -4.06
N ALA A 90 -5.15 5.33 -3.40
CA ALA A 90 -5.55 5.99 -2.17
C ALA A 90 -4.50 5.79 -1.06
N THR A 91 -4.00 4.56 -0.88
CA THR A 91 -2.89 4.27 0.05
C THR A 91 -1.68 5.16 -0.22
N TRP A 92 -1.27 5.25 -1.49
CA TRP A 92 -0.09 6.02 -1.90
C TRP A 92 -0.28 7.52 -1.68
N VAL A 93 -1.45 8.07 -2.03
CA VAL A 93 -1.78 9.49 -1.83
C VAL A 93 -1.81 9.86 -0.35
N VAL A 94 -2.49 9.08 0.48
CA VAL A 94 -2.50 9.34 1.94
C VAL A 94 -1.11 9.14 2.54
N GLY A 95 -0.31 8.21 2.03
CA GLY A 95 1.10 8.05 2.39
C GLY A 95 1.94 9.29 2.10
N ILE A 96 1.70 9.99 0.98
CA ILE A 96 2.38 11.26 0.68
C ILE A 96 2.02 12.33 1.70
N PHE A 97 0.74 12.48 2.04
CA PHE A 97 0.34 13.41 3.09
C PHE A 97 1.02 13.06 4.42
N SER A 98 1.09 11.77 4.77
CA SER A 98 1.82 11.32 5.95
C SER A 98 3.31 11.74 5.92
N ALA A 99 3.97 11.62 4.76
CA ALA A 99 5.36 12.06 4.58
C ALA A 99 5.51 13.58 4.75
N LEU A 100 4.56 14.36 4.24
CA LEU A 100 4.57 15.82 4.40
C LEU A 100 4.39 16.23 5.87
N VAL A 101 3.53 15.53 6.61
CA VAL A 101 3.38 15.76 8.06
C VAL A 101 4.66 15.44 8.81
N HIS A 102 5.31 14.32 8.49
CA HIS A 102 6.59 13.92 9.09
C HIS A 102 7.76 14.82 8.67
N GLY A 103 7.59 15.68 7.67
CA GLY A 103 8.55 16.73 7.32
C GLY A 103 8.43 18.00 8.16
N LYS A 104 7.41 18.12 9.01
CA LYS A 104 7.28 19.23 9.98
C LYS A 104 8.31 19.07 11.10
N ASP A 105 8.50 20.14 11.87
CA ASP A 105 9.22 20.05 13.14
C ASP A 105 8.59 18.95 14.01
N ALA A 106 9.42 18.15 14.68
CA ALA A 106 9.00 16.95 15.41
C ALA A 106 7.88 17.25 16.42
N PHE A 107 7.93 18.41 17.06
CA PHE A 107 6.91 18.84 18.02
C PHE A 107 5.58 19.28 17.38
N ALA A 108 5.56 19.55 16.08
CA ALA A 108 4.38 19.92 15.29
C ALA A 108 3.79 18.75 14.48
N VAL A 109 4.44 17.57 14.49
CA VAL A 109 4.00 16.35 13.79
C VAL A 109 2.71 15.78 14.40
N MET A 110 2.54 15.93 15.72
CA MET A 110 1.42 15.35 16.45
C MET A 110 0.29 16.38 16.69
N PRO A 111 -0.98 15.94 16.63
CA PRO A 111 -1.46 14.56 16.54
C PRO A 111 -1.71 14.04 15.10
N GLU A 112 -1.49 14.88 14.09
CA GLU A 112 -1.85 14.61 12.69
C GLU A 112 -1.21 13.32 12.13
N ALA A 113 0.06 13.07 12.46
CA ALA A 113 0.78 11.87 12.03
C ALA A 113 0.10 10.58 12.47
N LEU A 114 -0.41 10.52 13.71
CA LEU A 114 -1.03 9.32 14.26
C LEU A 114 -2.30 8.91 13.49
N TYR A 115 -3.15 9.88 13.15
CA TYR A 115 -4.39 9.61 12.41
C TYR A 115 -4.09 9.23 10.95
N LEU A 116 -3.11 9.89 10.33
CA LEU A 116 -2.70 9.60 8.96
C LEU A 116 -2.03 8.23 8.84
N SER A 117 -1.12 7.87 9.74
CA SER A 117 -0.48 6.56 9.71
C SER A 117 -1.49 5.43 9.95
N ALA A 118 -2.45 5.62 10.85
CA ALA A 118 -3.55 4.68 11.03
C ALA A 118 -4.41 4.52 9.76
N ALA A 119 -4.79 5.64 9.12
CA ALA A 119 -5.55 5.61 7.87
C ALA A 119 -4.79 4.91 6.74
N VAL A 120 -3.49 5.17 6.61
CA VAL A 120 -2.66 4.54 5.58
C VAL A 120 -2.51 3.04 5.81
N VAL A 121 -2.34 2.59 7.05
CA VAL A 121 -2.27 1.15 7.38
C VAL A 121 -3.56 0.43 6.97
N LEU A 122 -4.72 1.02 7.27
CA LEU A 122 -6.00 0.45 6.87
C LEU A 122 -6.15 0.36 5.35
N LEU A 123 -5.77 1.42 4.62
CA LEU A 123 -5.80 1.42 3.15
C LEU A 123 -4.82 0.39 2.57
N ALA A 124 -3.61 0.31 3.11
CA ALA A 124 -2.59 -0.65 2.70
C ALA A 124 -3.09 -2.09 2.92
N LEU A 125 -3.77 -2.36 4.03
CA LEU A 125 -4.37 -3.68 4.31
C LEU A 125 -5.42 -4.04 3.26
N VAL A 126 -6.31 -3.10 2.92
CA VAL A 126 -7.32 -3.29 1.87
C VAL A 126 -6.66 -3.51 0.50
N ALA A 127 -5.63 -2.74 0.16
CA ALA A 127 -4.91 -2.88 -1.11
C ALA A 127 -4.20 -4.24 -1.20
N SER A 128 -3.50 -4.67 -0.14
CA SER A 128 -2.87 -5.98 -0.06
C SER A 128 -3.91 -7.10 -0.15
N TRP A 129 -5.04 -6.97 0.55
CA TRP A 129 -6.12 -7.94 0.47
C TRP A 129 -6.65 -8.09 -0.96
N LEU A 130 -6.98 -6.98 -1.64
CA LEU A 130 -7.45 -6.99 -3.02
C LEU A 130 -6.40 -7.56 -3.99
N GLY A 131 -5.13 -7.18 -3.82
CA GLY A 131 -4.03 -7.68 -4.67
C GLY A 131 -3.85 -9.20 -4.56
N TYR A 132 -3.77 -9.73 -3.35
CA TYR A 132 -3.57 -11.17 -3.13
C TYR A 132 -4.85 -12.01 -3.30
N ALA A 133 -6.03 -11.47 -2.98
CA ALA A 133 -7.31 -12.16 -3.20
C ALA A 133 -7.60 -12.33 -4.70
N GLY A 134 -7.30 -11.32 -5.52
CA GLY A 134 -7.32 -11.43 -6.98
C GLY A 134 -6.43 -12.57 -7.47
N ALA A 135 -5.21 -12.68 -6.94
CA ALA A 135 -4.28 -13.77 -7.28
C ALA A 135 -4.84 -15.18 -6.98
N ARG A 136 -5.58 -15.33 -5.87
CA ARG A 136 -6.15 -16.63 -5.45
C ARG A 136 -7.37 -17.01 -6.27
N ALA A 137 -8.25 -16.06 -6.59
CA ALA A 137 -9.41 -16.31 -7.45
C ALA A 137 -8.98 -16.82 -8.85
N GLU A 138 -7.79 -16.44 -9.32
CA GLU A 138 -7.24 -16.94 -10.58
C GLU A 138 -6.64 -18.36 -10.52
N ARG A 139 -6.36 -18.92 -9.33
CA ARG A 139 -5.78 -20.28 -9.20
C ARG A 139 -6.84 -21.38 -9.09
N VAL A 140 -8.07 -21.04 -8.71
CA VAL A 140 -9.14 -22.01 -8.39
C VAL A 140 -10.20 -22.12 -9.50
N ALA A 141 -10.26 -21.13 -10.42
CA ALA A 141 -11.16 -21.09 -11.57
C ALA A 141 -10.48 -21.56 -12.86
#